data_AF-A0A3R7TAH2-F1
#
_entry.id   AF-A0A3R7TAH2-F1
#
_cell.length_a   1.000
_cell.length_b   1.000
_cell.length_c   1.000
_cell.angle_alpha   90.00
_cell.angle_beta   90.00
_cell.angle_gamma   90.00
#
_symmetry.space_group_name_H-M   'P 1'
#
loop_
_entity.id
_entity.type
_entity.pdbx_description
1 polymer ?
#
loop_
_entity_poly.entity_id
_entity_poly.type
_entity_poly.pdbx_seq_one_letter_code
_entity_poly.pdbx_strand_id
1 'polypeptide(L)'
;MPNKKEKPKFREDEHIVENKDLTIAEALIPVFALVAMLAYNVYVFGDDALSGSNQFILLMGGAVAAIVGFFNKVSYKQMIAEVAENVKSTTGALLILLMVGALSGTWLVSGIIPAMIFYGLQILNPTIFLAASVIICAIISIATGSSWTTAATVGIALIGIGDALGISLGMTAGAVLSGAYFGDKMSPLSDTTNLAPAMAGGDLFSHIRYMTYTTVPTIVVTLIVFIILGFTIDTSGVADTSSLLENIGSTFNINGWLFIVPLVV
;
A
#
# COMPACT_ATOMS: atom_id res chain seq x y z
N MET A 1 -18.22 -16.88 -42.92
CA MET A 1 -17.01 -17.06 -42.11
C MET A 1 -16.95 -15.89 -41.15
N PRO A 2 -17.06 -16.09 -39.82
CA PRO A 2 -16.97 -14.98 -38.89
C PRO A 2 -15.52 -14.49 -38.83
N ASN A 3 -15.39 -13.18 -38.78
CA ASN A 3 -14.18 -12.39 -38.93
C ASN A 3 -13.24 -12.65 -37.74
N LYS A 4 -12.12 -13.36 -37.97
CA LYS A 4 -11.11 -13.61 -36.94
C LYS A 4 -10.38 -12.29 -36.70
N LYS A 5 -10.76 -11.56 -35.65
CA LYS A 5 -10.07 -10.32 -35.23
C LYS A 5 -8.61 -10.69 -34.95
N GLU A 6 -7.68 -10.12 -35.72
CA GLU A 6 -6.25 -10.28 -35.47
C GLU A 6 -5.92 -9.80 -34.06
N LYS A 7 -5.24 -10.67 -33.29
CA LYS A 7 -4.79 -10.32 -31.94
C LYS A 7 -3.76 -9.19 -32.05
N PRO A 8 -3.86 -8.11 -31.25
CA PRO A 8 -2.83 -7.09 -31.21
C PRO A 8 -1.51 -7.73 -30.77
N LYS A 9 -0.42 -7.37 -31.46
CA LYS A 9 0.95 -7.93 -31.40
C LYS A 9 1.61 -7.98 -30.01
N PHE A 10 0.97 -7.42 -28.99
CA PHE A 10 1.43 -7.38 -27.59
C PHE A 10 0.68 -8.35 -26.66
N ARG A 11 -0.23 -9.18 -27.20
CA ARG A 11 -1.10 -10.11 -26.43
C ARG A 11 -1.06 -11.53 -27.00
N GLU A 12 0.10 -11.92 -27.53
CA GLU A 12 0.26 -13.21 -28.22
C GLU A 12 0.30 -14.40 -27.23
N ASP A 13 0.78 -14.17 -26.00
CA ASP A 13 0.94 -15.20 -24.96
C ASP A 13 -0.28 -15.34 -24.01
N GLU A 14 -1.35 -14.57 -24.23
CA GLU A 14 -2.56 -14.63 -23.39
C GLU A 14 -3.59 -15.64 -23.94
N HIS A 15 -3.94 -16.63 -23.12
CA HIS A 15 -5.10 -17.49 -23.32
C HIS A 15 -6.39 -16.73 -22.97
N ILE A 16 -6.81 -15.81 -23.86
CA ILE A 16 -8.08 -15.11 -23.72
C ILE A 16 -9.22 -16.09 -24.05
N VAL A 17 -9.96 -16.51 -23.02
CA VAL A 17 -11.20 -17.25 -23.20
C VAL A 17 -12.24 -16.28 -23.77
N GLU A 18 -12.75 -16.54 -24.98
CA GLU A 18 -13.85 -15.75 -25.55
C GLU A 18 -15.09 -15.93 -24.67
N ASN A 19 -15.38 -14.91 -23.86
CA ASN A 19 -16.54 -14.87 -23.00
C ASN A 19 -17.59 -13.91 -23.57
N LYS A 20 -18.81 -14.00 -23.07
CA LYS A 20 -19.86 -13.06 -23.42
C LYS A 20 -19.48 -11.67 -22.87
N ASP A 21 -19.33 -10.70 -23.76
CA ASP A 21 -18.98 -9.33 -23.36
C ASP A 21 -20.02 -8.78 -22.37
N LEU A 22 -19.57 -8.48 -21.15
CA LEU A 22 -20.37 -7.81 -20.14
C LEU A 22 -20.50 -6.33 -20.49
N THR A 23 -21.67 -5.75 -20.22
CA THR A 23 -21.77 -4.29 -20.24
C THR A 23 -20.99 -3.69 -19.07
N ILE A 24 -20.45 -2.48 -19.23
CA ILE A 24 -19.71 -1.79 -18.15
C ILE A 24 -20.58 -1.67 -16.90
N ALA A 25 -21.88 -1.44 -17.05
CA ALA A 25 -22.81 -1.37 -15.93
C ALA A 25 -22.84 -2.67 -15.13
N GLU A 26 -22.92 -3.83 -15.80
CA GLU A 26 -22.91 -5.13 -15.13
C GLU A 26 -21.58 -5.45 -14.47
N ALA A 27 -20.46 -5.08 -15.11
CA ALA A 27 -19.12 -5.26 -14.57
C ALA A 27 -18.86 -4.43 -13.30
N LEU A 28 -19.54 -3.28 -13.15
CA LEU A 28 -19.43 -2.42 -11.98
C LEU A 28 -20.27 -2.88 -10.80
N ILE A 29 -21.29 -3.72 -10.99
CA ILE A 29 -22.16 -4.20 -9.89
C ILE A 29 -21.36 -4.85 -8.76
N PRO A 30 -20.45 -5.82 -9.02
CA PRO A 30 -19.68 -6.44 -7.95
C PRO A 30 -18.72 -5.47 -7.26
N VAL A 31 -18.17 -4.50 -8.00
CA VAL A 31 -17.25 -3.49 -7.47
C VAL A 31 -18.00 -2.56 -6.51
N PHE A 32 -19.14 -2.01 -6.92
CA PHE A 32 -19.96 -1.16 -6.05
C PHE A 32 -20.50 -1.93 -4.85
N ALA A 33 -20.97 -3.16 -5.04
CA ALA A 33 -21.42 -4.00 -3.94
C ALA A 33 -20.30 -4.25 -2.94
N LEU A 34 -19.09 -4.56 -3.41
CA LEU A 34 -17.93 -4.76 -2.56
C LEU A 34 -17.57 -3.51 -1.77
N VAL A 35 -17.46 -2.35 -2.43
CA VAL A 35 -17.13 -1.08 -1.78
C VAL A 35 -18.21 -0.70 -0.75
N ALA A 36 -19.49 -0.86 -1.08
CA ALA A 36 -20.58 -0.58 -0.16
C ALA A 36 -20.57 -1.51 1.06
N MET A 37 -20.32 -2.81 0.85
CA MET A 37 -20.21 -3.78 1.94
C MET A 37 -19.01 -3.47 2.83
N LEU A 38 -17.85 -3.11 2.27
CA LEU A 38 -16.67 -2.71 3.04
C LEU A 38 -16.93 -1.41 3.84
N ALA A 39 -17.57 -0.41 3.23
CA ALA A 39 -17.94 0.82 3.91
C ALA A 39 -18.91 0.56 5.08
N TYR A 40 -19.90 -0.31 4.87
CA TYR A 40 -20.82 -0.73 5.92
C TYR A 40 -20.11 -1.51 7.03
N ASN A 41 -19.13 -2.36 6.68
CA ASN A 41 -18.34 -3.11 7.66
C ASN A 41 -17.58 -2.19 8.60
N VAL A 42 -16.89 -1.20 8.04
CA VAL A 42 -16.13 -0.21 8.82
C VAL A 42 -17.08 0.65 9.66
N TYR A 43 -18.26 1.01 9.12
CA TYR A 43 -19.27 1.76 9.88
C TYR A 43 -19.79 0.99 11.11
N VAL A 44 -19.96 -0.34 11.00
CA VAL A 44 -20.51 -1.17 12.09
C VAL A 44 -19.43 -1.63 13.07
N PHE A 45 -18.28 -2.10 12.56
CA PHE A 45 -17.25 -2.76 13.35
C PHE A 45 -16.03 -1.87 13.65
N GLY A 46 -15.89 -0.71 13.03
CA GLY A 46 -14.73 0.18 13.23
C GLY A 46 -13.41 -0.56 12.97
N ASP A 47 -12.51 -0.50 13.94
CA ASP A 47 -11.19 -1.14 13.86
C ASP A 47 -11.27 -2.69 13.87
N ASP A 48 -12.31 -3.26 14.50
CA ASP A 48 -12.53 -4.72 14.54
C ASP A 48 -12.90 -5.31 13.17
N ALA A 49 -13.17 -4.46 12.16
CA ALA A 49 -13.41 -4.88 10.79
C ALA A 49 -12.22 -5.69 10.20
N LEU A 50 -11.00 -5.43 10.69
CA LEU A 50 -9.77 -6.09 10.25
C LEU A 50 -9.62 -7.51 10.80
N SER A 51 -10.38 -7.87 11.84
CA SER A 51 -10.24 -9.14 12.59
C SER A 51 -10.87 -10.35 11.89
N GLY A 52 -11.46 -10.19 10.70
CA GLY A 52 -12.02 -11.30 9.92
C GLY A 52 -13.16 -10.94 8.98
N SER A 53 -13.91 -9.86 9.27
CA SER A 53 -15.09 -9.51 8.48
C SER A 53 -14.74 -8.99 7.09
N ASN A 54 -13.60 -8.33 6.91
CA ASN A 54 -13.10 -7.95 5.58
C ASN A 54 -12.92 -9.16 4.65
N GLN A 55 -12.33 -10.24 5.14
CA GLN A 55 -12.13 -11.48 4.37
C GLN A 55 -13.47 -12.09 3.94
N PHE A 56 -14.46 -12.06 4.83
CA PHE A 56 -15.80 -12.51 4.51
C PHE A 56 -16.47 -11.63 3.43
N ILE A 57 -16.29 -10.31 3.50
CA ILE A 57 -16.84 -9.38 2.51
C ILE A 57 -16.20 -9.54 1.14
N LEU A 58 -14.89 -9.81 1.07
CA LEU A 58 -14.23 -10.15 -0.19
C LEU A 58 -14.86 -11.41 -0.82
N LEU A 59 -15.14 -12.44 -0.03
CA LEU A 59 -15.85 -13.65 -0.50
C LEU A 59 -17.28 -13.33 -0.97
N MET A 60 -18.00 -12.46 -0.24
CA MET A 60 -19.34 -12.00 -0.64
C MET A 60 -19.30 -11.19 -1.94
N GLY A 61 -18.28 -10.35 -2.15
CA GLY A 61 -18.07 -9.66 -3.43
C GLY A 61 -17.87 -10.64 -4.59
N GLY A 62 -17.10 -11.71 -4.36
CA GLY A 62 -16.98 -12.83 -5.29
C GLY A 62 -18.31 -13.54 -5.57
N ALA A 63 -19.15 -13.73 -4.54
CA ALA A 63 -20.50 -14.28 -4.69
C ALA A 63 -21.41 -13.38 -5.53
N VAL A 64 -21.35 -12.05 -5.34
CA VAL A 64 -22.07 -11.08 -6.19
C VAL A 64 -21.58 -11.16 -7.64
N ALA A 65 -20.27 -11.24 -7.87
CA ALA A 65 -19.71 -11.44 -9.20
C ALA A 65 -20.22 -12.74 -9.85
N ALA A 66 -20.29 -13.84 -9.10
CA ALA A 66 -20.85 -15.10 -9.57
C ALA A 66 -22.34 -14.97 -9.94
N ILE A 67 -23.14 -14.25 -9.14
CA ILE A 67 -24.56 -13.97 -9.42
C ILE A 67 -24.71 -13.19 -10.73
N VAL A 68 -23.90 -12.15 -10.93
CA VAL A 68 -23.89 -11.37 -12.19
C VAL A 68 -23.50 -12.27 -13.38
N GLY A 69 -22.53 -13.16 -13.19
CA GLY A 69 -22.14 -14.17 -14.18
C GLY A 69 -23.30 -15.11 -14.55
N PHE A 70 -24.06 -15.61 -13.57
CA PHE A 70 -25.24 -16.45 -13.81
C PHE A 70 -26.34 -15.71 -14.58
N PHE A 71 -26.64 -14.45 -14.23
CA PHE A 71 -27.60 -13.64 -14.99
C PHE A 71 -27.17 -13.41 -16.44
N ASN A 72 -25.85 -13.36 -16.66
CA ASN A 72 -25.27 -13.27 -18.00
C ASN A 72 -25.17 -14.59 -18.76
N LYS A 73 -25.64 -15.69 -18.16
CA LYS A 73 -25.61 -17.06 -18.71
C LYS A 73 -24.19 -17.62 -18.84
N VAL A 74 -23.24 -17.16 -18.01
CA VAL A 74 -21.91 -17.74 -17.90
C VAL A 74 -22.01 -19.04 -17.10
N SER A 75 -21.38 -20.11 -17.59
CA SER A 75 -21.44 -21.40 -16.91
C SER A 75 -20.56 -21.41 -15.65
N TYR A 76 -20.99 -22.14 -14.60
CA TYR A 76 -20.20 -22.30 -13.38
C TYR A 76 -18.80 -22.86 -13.65
N LYS A 77 -18.69 -23.84 -14.55
CA LYS A 77 -17.41 -24.42 -14.95
C LYS A 77 -16.47 -23.39 -15.55
N GLN A 78 -17.00 -22.48 -16.36
CA GLN A 78 -16.22 -21.38 -16.94
C GLN A 78 -15.79 -20.39 -15.87
N MET A 79 -16.69 -19.98 -14.96
CA MET A 79 -16.33 -19.07 -13.86
C MET A 79 -15.18 -19.62 -13.01
N ILE A 80 -15.24 -20.91 -12.64
CA ILE A 80 -14.16 -21.55 -11.87
C ILE A 80 -12.87 -21.69 -12.70
N ALA A 81 -12.97 -21.97 -13.99
CA ALA A 81 -11.80 -22.03 -14.87
C ALA A 81 -11.08 -20.67 -14.95
N GLU A 82 -11.84 -19.57 -15.06
CA GLU A 82 -11.28 -18.21 -15.03
C GLU A 82 -10.63 -17.89 -13.68
N VAL A 83 -11.25 -18.27 -12.56
CA VAL A 83 -10.63 -18.09 -11.23
C VAL A 83 -9.30 -18.83 -11.16
N ALA A 84 -9.24 -20.07 -11.65
CA ALA A 84 -8.01 -20.85 -11.65
C ALA A 84 -6.93 -20.24 -12.55
N GLU A 85 -7.28 -19.76 -13.74
CA GLU A 85 -6.31 -19.11 -14.63
C GLU A 85 -5.81 -17.77 -14.04
N ASN A 86 -6.68 -16.99 -13.40
CA ASN A 86 -6.27 -15.77 -12.70
C ASN A 86 -5.24 -16.08 -11.61
N VAL A 87 -5.51 -17.05 -10.73
CA VAL A 87 -4.57 -17.47 -9.67
C VAL A 87 -3.22 -17.92 -10.26
N LYS A 88 -3.27 -18.68 -11.36
CA LYS A 88 -2.07 -19.14 -12.07
C LYS A 88 -1.27 -17.98 -12.66
N SER A 89 -1.95 -17.03 -13.32
CA SER A 89 -1.32 -15.85 -13.92
C SER A 89 -0.64 -14.96 -12.87
N THR A 90 -1.21 -14.86 -11.67
CA THR A 90 -0.66 -14.05 -10.57
C THR A 90 0.26 -14.82 -9.62
N THR A 91 0.55 -16.10 -9.88
CA THR A 91 1.33 -16.93 -8.94
C THR A 91 2.71 -16.32 -8.64
N GLY A 92 3.37 -15.72 -9.63
CA GLY A 92 4.65 -15.02 -9.44
C GLY A 92 4.53 -13.89 -8.42
N ALA A 93 3.52 -13.04 -8.55
CA ALA A 93 3.26 -11.95 -7.61
C ALA A 93 2.91 -12.47 -6.20
N LEU A 94 2.08 -13.52 -6.10
CA LEU A 94 1.74 -14.15 -4.81
C LEU A 94 3.00 -14.67 -4.08
N LEU A 95 3.93 -15.31 -4.81
CA LEU A 95 5.18 -15.79 -4.24
C LEU A 95 6.08 -14.64 -3.79
N ILE A 96 6.16 -13.55 -4.56
CA ILE A 96 6.88 -12.34 -4.15
C ILE A 96 6.28 -11.82 -2.84
N LEU A 97 4.96 -11.62 -2.77
CA LEU A 97 4.30 -11.10 -1.57
C LEU A 97 4.48 -11.98 -0.34
N LEU A 98 4.51 -13.30 -0.51
CA LEU A 98 4.80 -14.23 0.58
C LEU A 98 6.23 -14.04 1.12
N MET A 99 7.22 -13.94 0.23
CA MET A 99 8.62 -13.74 0.61
C MET A 99 8.85 -12.37 1.24
N VAL A 100 8.20 -11.34 0.69
CA VAL A 100 8.24 -9.98 1.21
C VAL A 100 7.59 -9.89 2.58
N GLY A 101 6.44 -10.53 2.79
CA GLY A 101 5.79 -10.57 4.10
C GLY A 101 6.72 -11.18 5.17
N ALA A 102 7.40 -12.28 4.82
CA ALA A 102 8.41 -12.89 5.70
C ALA A 102 9.62 -11.96 5.93
N LEU A 103 10.08 -11.25 4.89
CA LEU A 103 11.19 -10.29 4.98
C LEU A 103 10.82 -9.12 5.91
N SER A 104 9.68 -8.48 5.70
CA SER A 104 9.20 -7.35 6.52
C SER A 104 8.99 -7.76 7.97
N GLY A 105 8.43 -8.95 8.23
CA GLY A 105 8.30 -9.48 9.58
C GLY A 105 9.66 -9.71 10.24
N THR A 106 10.61 -10.26 9.49
CA THR A 106 11.99 -10.48 9.97
C THR A 106 12.67 -9.14 10.29
N TRP A 107 12.49 -8.12 9.46
CA TRP A 107 13.05 -6.78 9.67
C TRP A 107 12.44 -6.05 10.87
N LEU A 108 11.17 -6.31 11.17
CA LEU A 108 10.52 -5.79 12.37
C LEU A 108 11.11 -6.43 13.63
N VAL A 109 11.24 -7.76 13.64
CA VAL A 109 11.77 -8.51 14.81
C VAL A 109 13.27 -8.31 14.98
N SER A 110 14.04 -8.18 13.91
CA SER A 110 15.50 -7.96 13.98
C SER A 110 15.90 -6.54 14.37
N GLY A 111 14.95 -5.60 14.41
CA GLY A 111 15.20 -4.21 14.77
C GLY A 111 15.58 -3.31 13.59
N ILE A 112 15.55 -3.79 12.35
CA ILE A 112 15.88 -2.99 11.15
C ILE A 112 14.87 -1.85 10.94
N ILE A 113 13.56 -2.16 10.95
CA ILE A 113 12.51 -1.13 10.86
C ILE A 113 12.56 -0.20 12.09
N PRO A 114 12.63 -0.71 13.33
CA PRO A 114 12.86 0.13 14.51
C PRO A 114 14.09 1.05 14.41
N ALA A 115 15.19 0.59 13.83
CA ALA A 115 16.38 1.41 13.60
C ALA A 115 16.13 2.55 12.60
N MET A 116 15.42 2.29 11.49
CA MET A 116 15.01 3.35 10.55
C MET A 116 14.18 4.42 11.26
N ILE A 117 13.24 4.00 12.10
CA ILE A 117 12.42 4.90 12.92
C ILE A 117 13.30 5.69 13.88
N PHE A 118 14.16 5.01 14.65
CA PHE A 118 15.02 5.61 15.65
C PHE A 118 15.90 6.72 15.07
N TYR A 119 16.63 6.44 13.99
CA TYR A 119 17.48 7.45 13.35
C TYR A 119 16.67 8.52 12.62
N GLY A 120 15.51 8.17 12.05
CA GLY A 120 14.61 9.16 11.45
C GLY A 120 14.13 10.20 12.47
N LEU A 121 13.79 9.76 13.68
CA LEU A 121 13.34 10.64 14.76
C LEU A 121 14.44 11.53 15.33
N GLN A 122 15.70 11.09 15.32
CA GLN A 122 16.84 11.93 15.76
C GLN A 122 17.08 13.15 14.86
N ILE A 123 16.64 13.09 13.61
CA ILE A 123 16.83 14.15 12.61
C ILE A 123 15.62 15.11 12.60
N LEU A 124 14.57 14.83 13.38
CA LEU A 124 13.39 15.69 13.45
C LEU A 124 13.73 17.05 14.06
N ASN A 125 13.35 18.09 13.32
CA ASN A 125 13.32 19.46 13.79
C ASN A 125 11.90 20.00 13.59
N PRO A 126 11.31 20.72 14.59
CA PRO A 126 9.96 21.27 14.49
C PRO A 126 9.70 22.04 13.18
N THR A 127 10.70 22.80 12.71
CA THR A 127 10.61 23.65 11.51
C THR A 127 10.34 22.84 10.23
N ILE A 128 10.86 21.63 10.14
CA ILE A 128 10.72 20.75 8.97
C ILE A 128 9.88 19.51 9.27
N PHE A 129 9.18 19.49 10.40
CA PHE A 129 8.53 18.29 10.94
C PHE A 129 7.60 17.62 9.93
N LEU A 130 6.76 18.39 9.23
CA LEU A 130 5.82 17.86 8.26
C LEU A 130 6.53 17.23 7.05
N ALA A 131 7.52 17.94 6.50
CA ALA A 131 8.30 17.43 5.37
C ALA A 131 9.15 16.20 5.76
N ALA A 132 9.74 16.22 6.96
CA ALA A 132 10.48 15.09 7.50
C ALA A 132 9.55 13.88 7.73
N SER A 133 8.33 14.10 8.21
CA SER A 133 7.31 13.04 8.36
C SER A 133 7.00 12.36 7.03
N VAL A 134 6.82 13.14 5.95
CA VAL A 134 6.63 12.61 4.60
C VAL A 134 7.82 11.72 4.19
N ILE A 135 9.05 12.19 4.39
CA ILE A 135 10.26 11.47 3.98
C ILE A 135 10.45 10.19 4.81
N ILE A 136 10.30 10.28 6.13
CA ILE A 136 10.44 9.13 7.04
C ILE A 136 9.40 8.05 6.68
N CYS A 137 8.14 8.44 6.52
CA CYS A 137 7.09 7.51 6.10
C CYS A 137 7.34 6.96 4.69
N ALA A 138 7.85 7.76 3.75
CA ALA A 138 8.20 7.29 2.41
C ALA A 138 9.29 6.21 2.46
N ILE A 139 10.38 6.44 3.20
CA ILE A 139 11.49 5.48 3.29
C ILE A 139 11.01 4.18 3.94
N ILE A 140 10.29 4.28 5.06
CA ILE A 140 9.79 3.10 5.77
C ILE A 140 8.75 2.36 4.90
N SER A 141 7.90 3.07 4.17
CA SER A 141 6.90 2.43 3.32
C SER A 141 7.52 1.80 2.08
N ILE A 142 8.59 2.37 1.50
CA ILE A 142 9.38 1.69 0.47
C ILE A 142 9.97 0.40 1.02
N ALA A 143 10.55 0.45 2.21
CA ALA A 143 11.20 -0.69 2.84
C ALA A 143 10.22 -1.79 3.28
N THR A 144 9.03 -1.42 3.73
CA THR A 144 8.00 -2.38 4.19
C THR A 144 7.06 -2.82 3.08
N GLY A 145 6.96 -2.06 1.99
CA GLY A 145 5.98 -2.27 0.93
C GLY A 145 4.53 -2.06 1.37
N SER A 146 4.28 -1.35 2.49
CA SER A 146 2.93 -1.18 3.01
C SER A 146 2.68 0.21 3.56
N SER A 147 1.66 0.87 3.03
CA SER A 147 1.17 2.16 3.54
C SER A 147 0.54 2.01 4.93
N TRP A 148 -0.26 0.96 5.14
CA TRP A 148 -0.95 0.68 6.41
C TRP A 148 0.02 0.38 7.54
N THR A 149 1.02 -0.49 7.32
CA THR A 149 2.04 -0.79 8.34
C THR A 149 2.82 0.47 8.71
N THR A 150 3.15 1.30 7.73
CA THR A 150 3.85 2.57 7.97
C THR A 150 3.01 3.53 8.80
N ALA A 151 1.74 3.70 8.44
CA ALA A 151 0.80 4.55 9.18
C ALA A 151 0.59 4.05 10.62
N ALA A 152 0.45 2.75 10.82
CA ALA A 152 0.21 2.13 12.13
C ALA A 152 1.44 2.12 13.06
N THR A 153 2.66 2.20 12.51
CA THR A 153 3.90 2.18 13.30
C THR A 153 4.45 3.58 13.53
N VAL A 154 5.31 4.06 12.63
CA VAL A 154 5.93 5.38 12.73
C VAL A 154 4.90 6.50 12.57
N GLY A 155 3.83 6.27 11.81
CA GLY A 155 2.78 7.26 11.60
C GLY A 155 2.08 7.66 12.89
N ILE A 156 1.68 6.71 13.73
CA ILE A 156 1.08 6.99 15.05
C ILE A 156 2.06 7.76 15.94
N ALA A 157 3.34 7.36 15.95
CA ALA A 157 4.38 8.06 16.71
C ALA A 157 4.53 9.52 16.25
N LEU A 158 4.57 9.76 14.95
CA LEU A 158 4.64 11.11 14.37
C LEU A 158 3.36 11.91 14.68
N ILE A 159 2.17 11.30 14.65
CA ILE A 159 0.93 11.97 15.07
C ILE A 159 1.03 12.46 16.52
N GLY A 160 1.53 11.62 17.44
CA GLY A 160 1.74 12.02 18.84
C GLY A 160 2.76 13.15 19.01
N ILE A 161 3.88 13.11 18.26
CA ILE A 161 4.87 14.19 18.27
C ILE A 161 4.29 15.48 17.69
N GLY A 162 3.51 15.39 16.61
CA GLY A 162 2.85 16.53 15.99
C GLY A 162 1.88 17.21 16.96
N ASP A 163 1.10 16.43 17.71
CA ASP A 163 0.21 16.95 18.75
C ASP A 163 0.98 17.68 19.86
N ALA A 164 2.09 17.09 20.33
CA ALA A 164 2.97 17.72 21.32
C ALA A 164 3.61 19.03 20.82
N LEU A 165 3.85 19.16 19.51
CA LEU A 165 4.35 20.38 18.87
C LEU A 165 3.27 21.45 18.66
N GLY A 166 1.99 21.12 18.91
CA GLY A 166 0.85 21.98 18.63
C GLY A 166 0.45 22.03 17.16
N ILE A 167 0.91 21.06 16.35
CA ILE A 167 0.58 20.96 14.93
C ILE A 167 -0.76 20.22 14.78
N SER A 168 -1.63 20.71 13.90
CA SER A 168 -2.92 20.08 13.63
C SER A 168 -2.77 18.59 13.29
N LEU A 169 -3.49 17.73 14.01
CA LEU A 169 -3.53 16.28 13.78
C LEU A 169 -3.86 15.93 12.33
N GLY A 170 -4.79 16.65 11.69
CA GLY A 170 -5.15 16.42 10.29
C GLY A 170 -3.99 16.72 9.33
N MET A 171 -3.17 17.74 9.65
CA MET A 171 -2.00 18.08 8.86
C MET A 171 -0.89 17.04 9.01
N THR A 172 -0.63 16.61 10.24
CA THR A 172 0.34 15.54 10.53
C THR A 172 -0.08 14.23 9.91
N ALA A 173 -1.36 13.85 10.02
CA ALA A 173 -1.91 12.66 9.36
C ALA A 173 -1.78 12.75 7.84
N GLY A 174 -2.05 13.93 7.25
CA GLY A 174 -1.83 14.17 5.82
C GLY A 174 -0.37 13.96 5.39
N ALA A 175 0.60 14.42 6.19
CA ALA A 175 2.02 14.23 5.93
C ALA A 175 2.42 12.73 6.01
N VAL A 176 1.97 12.05 7.06
CA VAL A 176 2.19 10.60 7.26
C VAL A 176 1.63 9.80 6.08
N LEU A 177 0.36 10.03 5.72
CA LEU A 177 -0.30 9.32 4.62
C LEU A 177 0.36 9.60 3.28
N SER A 178 0.80 10.85 3.05
CA SER A 178 1.48 11.21 1.80
C SER A 178 2.78 10.41 1.61
N GLY A 179 3.60 10.30 2.66
CA GLY A 179 4.80 9.49 2.63
C GLY A 179 4.49 8.01 2.50
N ALA A 180 3.55 7.51 3.30
CA ALA A 180 3.16 6.11 3.31
C ALA A 180 2.63 5.64 1.94
N TYR A 181 1.72 6.36 1.31
CA TYR A 181 1.22 5.99 -0.02
C TYR A 181 2.25 6.17 -1.14
N PHE A 182 3.14 7.15 -1.02
CA PHE A 182 4.25 7.28 -1.95
C PHE A 182 5.13 6.04 -1.93
N GLY A 183 5.54 5.58 -0.74
CA GLY A 183 6.44 4.45 -0.63
C GLY A 183 5.79 3.13 -1.06
N ASP A 184 4.55 2.89 -0.65
CA ASP A 184 3.73 1.76 -1.09
C ASP A 184 3.67 1.65 -2.62
N LYS A 185 3.34 2.76 -3.29
CA LYS A 185 3.24 2.81 -4.75
C LYS A 185 4.58 2.64 -5.49
N MET A 186 5.70 2.93 -4.84
CA MET A 186 7.03 2.84 -5.47
C MET A 186 7.79 1.57 -5.06
N SER A 187 7.27 0.81 -4.10
CA SER A 187 7.96 -0.34 -3.55
C SER A 187 7.74 -1.59 -4.41
N PRO A 188 8.79 -2.31 -4.82
CA PRO A 188 8.63 -3.63 -5.44
C PRO A 188 8.07 -4.67 -4.44
N LEU A 189 8.08 -4.33 -3.15
CA LEU A 189 7.59 -5.14 -2.05
C LEU A 189 6.06 -5.00 -1.86
N SER A 190 5.43 -3.98 -2.46
CA SER A 190 4.01 -3.70 -2.27
C SER A 190 3.09 -4.65 -3.04
N ASP A 191 1.99 -5.02 -2.40
CA ASP A 191 0.91 -5.86 -2.97
C ASP A 191 0.26 -5.22 -4.18
N THR A 192 -0.15 -3.96 -4.09
CA THR A 192 -0.77 -3.24 -5.20
C THR A 192 0.21 -3.05 -6.36
N THR A 193 1.46 -2.73 -6.06
CA THR A 193 2.52 -2.56 -7.07
C THR A 193 2.88 -3.85 -7.78
N ASN A 194 2.75 -5.01 -7.11
CA ASN A 194 3.05 -6.32 -7.70
C ASN A 194 1.85 -6.93 -8.45
N LEU A 195 0.66 -6.87 -7.85
CA LEU A 195 -0.55 -7.50 -8.42
C LEU A 195 -1.13 -6.71 -9.59
N ALA A 196 -1.06 -5.38 -9.59
CA ALA A 196 -1.58 -4.56 -10.70
C ALA A 196 -0.95 -4.90 -12.06
N PRO A 197 0.40 -4.93 -12.22
CA PRO A 197 1.01 -5.35 -13.48
C PRO A 197 0.80 -6.83 -13.76
N ALA A 198 0.81 -7.72 -12.75
CA ALA A 198 0.56 -9.14 -12.96
C ALA A 198 -0.84 -9.41 -13.57
N MET A 199 -1.87 -8.70 -13.08
CA MET A 199 -3.23 -8.78 -13.63
C MET A 199 -3.37 -8.13 -15.00
N ALA A 200 -2.54 -7.12 -15.31
CA ALA A 200 -2.53 -6.42 -16.58
C ALA A 200 -1.61 -7.06 -17.64
N GLY A 201 -0.93 -8.17 -17.32
CA GLY A 201 0.04 -8.82 -18.20
C GLY A 201 1.35 -8.03 -18.39
N GLY A 202 1.66 -7.11 -17.46
CA GLY A 202 2.84 -6.25 -17.50
C GLY A 202 3.99 -6.71 -16.60
N ASP A 203 5.17 -6.17 -16.86
CA ASP A 203 6.36 -6.36 -16.02
C ASP A 203 6.38 -5.37 -14.83
N LEU A 204 6.78 -5.86 -13.66
CA LEU A 204 6.81 -5.11 -12.40
C LEU A 204 7.70 -3.86 -12.48
N PHE A 205 8.95 -4.02 -12.92
CA PHE A 205 9.89 -2.90 -12.94
C PHE A 205 9.53 -1.88 -14.01
N SER A 206 8.96 -2.33 -15.12
CA SER A 206 8.37 -1.47 -16.14
C SER A 206 7.21 -0.64 -15.56
N HIS A 207 6.32 -1.27 -14.80
CA HIS A 207 5.21 -0.59 -14.13
C HIS A 207 5.70 0.48 -13.14
N ILE A 208 6.65 0.14 -12.26
CA ILE A 208 7.26 1.10 -11.30
C ILE A 208 7.90 2.26 -12.05
N ARG A 209 8.66 2.00 -13.12
CA ARG A 209 9.29 3.03 -13.94
C ARG A 209 8.27 4.02 -14.51
N TYR A 210 7.14 3.53 -15.01
CA TYR A 210 6.08 4.41 -15.51
C TYR A 210 5.36 5.16 -14.39
N MET A 211 5.18 4.54 -13.22
CA MET A 211 4.63 5.21 -12.06
C MET A 211 5.50 6.37 -11.58
N THR A 212 6.84 6.27 -11.68
CA THR A 212 7.78 7.36 -11.35
C THR A 212 7.40 8.67 -12.02
N TYR A 213 6.92 8.64 -13.28
CA TYR A 213 6.53 9.86 -14.02
C TYR A 213 5.36 10.62 -13.39
N THR A 214 4.53 9.95 -12.58
CA THR A 214 3.41 10.60 -11.88
C THR A 214 3.73 10.78 -10.41
N THR A 215 4.27 9.75 -9.76
CA THR A 215 4.46 9.68 -8.32
C THR A 215 5.60 10.59 -7.83
N VAL A 216 6.71 10.70 -8.57
CA VAL A 216 7.83 11.58 -8.20
C VAL A 216 7.45 13.06 -8.31
N PRO A 217 6.83 13.54 -9.41
CA PRO A 217 6.34 14.92 -9.45
C PRO A 217 5.35 15.23 -8.34
N THR A 218 4.42 14.31 -8.02
CA THR A 218 3.45 14.54 -6.94
C THR A 218 4.11 14.65 -5.58
N ILE A 219 5.09 13.79 -5.23
CA ILE A 219 5.74 13.88 -3.91
C ILE A 219 6.59 15.14 -3.79
N VAL A 220 7.20 15.60 -4.90
CA VAL A 220 7.97 16.85 -4.91
C VAL A 220 7.05 18.04 -4.63
N VAL A 221 5.88 18.10 -5.28
CA VAL A 221 4.88 19.15 -5.01
C VAL A 221 4.41 19.06 -3.56
N THR A 222 4.11 17.86 -3.07
CA THR A 222 3.68 17.64 -1.68
C THR A 222 4.75 18.10 -0.68
N LEU A 223 6.02 17.79 -0.92
CA LEU A 223 7.13 18.23 -0.07
C LEU A 223 7.25 19.76 -0.07
N ILE A 224 7.16 20.41 -1.24
CA ILE A 224 7.17 21.87 -1.32
C ILE A 224 6.05 22.47 -0.47
N VAL A 225 4.83 21.94 -0.59
CA VAL A 225 3.67 22.40 0.20
C VAL A 225 3.91 22.21 1.70
N PHE A 226 4.35 21.03 2.15
CA PHE A 226 4.61 20.78 3.56
C PHE A 226 5.79 21.58 4.13
N ILE A 227 6.80 21.91 3.31
CA ILE A 227 7.89 22.81 3.70
C ILE A 227 7.35 24.23 3.91
N ILE A 228 6.53 24.75 2.98
CA ILE A 228 5.93 26.08 3.10
C ILE A 228 5.03 26.14 4.35
N LEU A 229 4.22 25.11 4.57
CA LEU A 229 3.38 25.01 5.77
C LEU A 229 4.24 24.96 7.04
N GLY A 230 5.31 24.18 7.06
CA GLY A 230 6.23 24.08 8.20
C GLY A 230 6.83 25.44 8.60
N PHE A 231 7.18 26.30 7.62
CA PHE A 231 7.67 27.64 7.89
C PHE A 231 6.59 28.65 8.32
N THR A 232 5.30 28.34 8.10
CA THR A 232 4.18 29.23 8.41
C THR A 232 3.54 28.90 9.77
N ILE A 233 3.83 27.74 10.34
CA ILE A 233 3.25 27.28 11.60
C ILE A 233 4.14 27.70 12.76
N ASP A 234 3.54 28.42 13.72
CA ASP A 234 4.17 28.66 15.01
C ASP A 234 4.05 27.40 15.88
N THR A 235 5.13 26.63 15.99
CA THR A 235 5.19 25.48 16.89
C THR A 235 5.43 25.96 18.32
N SER A 236 4.53 25.64 19.25
CA SER A 236 4.62 26.06 20.65
C SER A 236 5.28 25.02 21.57
N GLY A 237 5.53 23.82 21.06
CA GLY A 237 6.05 22.68 21.83
C GLY A 237 7.49 22.29 21.50
N VAL A 238 8.05 21.41 22.35
CA VAL A 238 9.30 20.69 22.07
C VAL A 238 8.91 19.32 21.52
N ALA A 239 9.54 18.91 20.42
CA ALA A 239 9.39 17.54 19.91
C ALA A 239 10.05 16.58 20.91
N ASP A 240 9.30 16.07 21.88
CA ASP A 240 9.82 15.09 22.81
C ASP A 240 9.76 13.69 22.19
N THR A 241 10.87 13.31 21.55
CA THR A 241 11.07 11.96 21.01
C THR A 241 11.73 11.02 22.02
N SER A 242 12.07 11.51 23.22
CA SER A 242 12.97 10.82 24.16
C SER A 242 12.39 9.50 24.63
N SER A 243 11.11 9.50 25.01
CA SER A 243 10.40 8.29 25.45
C SER A 243 10.32 7.22 24.36
N LEU A 244 10.09 7.61 23.09
CA LEU A 244 10.04 6.66 21.99
C LEU A 244 11.43 6.11 21.65
N LEU A 245 12.44 6.97 21.65
CA LEU A 245 13.83 6.55 21.43
C LEU A 245 14.31 5.60 22.53
N GLU A 246 13.96 5.87 23.80
CA GLU A 246 14.28 5.00 24.95
C GLU A 246 13.56 3.65 24.86
N ASN A 247 12.27 3.64 24.50
CA ASN A 247 11.52 2.40 24.30
C ASN A 247 12.11 1.54 23.17
N ILE A 248 12.50 2.16 22.06
CA ILE A 248 13.16 1.45 20.95
C ILE A 248 14.53 0.93 21.40
N GLY A 249 15.33 1.76 22.07
CA GLY A 249 16.69 1.40 22.52
C GLY A 249 16.74 0.35 23.63
N SER A 250 15.69 0.25 24.45
CA SER A 250 15.55 -0.79 25.49
C SER A 250 15.05 -2.12 24.94
N THR A 251 14.28 -2.09 23.85
CA THR A 251 13.73 -3.29 23.20
C THR A 251 14.69 -3.88 22.16
N PHE A 252 15.41 -3.02 21.42
CA PHE A 252 16.24 -3.41 20.28
C PHE A 252 17.68 -2.92 20.44
N ASN A 253 18.64 -3.74 19.99
CA ASN A 253 20.04 -3.31 19.89
C ASN A 253 20.25 -2.46 18.62
N ILE A 254 19.96 -1.17 18.71
CA ILE A 254 20.08 -0.26 17.58
C ILE A 254 21.55 0.04 17.29
N ASN A 255 22.00 -0.33 16.09
CA ASN A 255 23.33 -0.01 15.58
C ASN A 255 23.31 0.09 14.05
N GLY A 256 24.34 0.71 13.47
CA GLY A 256 24.44 0.91 12.02
C GLY A 256 24.59 -0.37 11.19
N TRP A 257 24.99 -1.50 11.80
CA TRP A 257 25.15 -2.78 11.09
C TRP A 257 23.80 -3.33 10.59
N LEU A 258 22.70 -2.97 11.24
CA LEU A 258 21.34 -3.35 10.83
C LEU A 258 21.04 -2.90 9.38
N PHE A 259 21.65 -1.82 8.90
CA PHE A 259 21.42 -1.31 7.55
C PHE A 259 22.22 -2.01 6.45
N ILE A 260 23.16 -2.90 6.80
CA ILE A 260 23.85 -3.70 5.78
C ILE A 260 22.87 -4.68 5.12
N VAL A 261 21.93 -5.22 5.90
CA VAL A 261 20.98 -6.23 5.38
C VAL A 261 20.10 -5.65 4.26
N PRO A 262 19.41 -4.50 4.43
CA PRO A 262 18.66 -3.87 3.34
C PRO A 262 19.50 -3.38 2.15
N LEU A 263 20.82 -3.20 2.31
CA LEU A 263 21.69 -2.79 1.20
C LEU A 263 22.13 -3.97 0.32
N VAL A 264 22.14 -5.19 0.88
CA VAL A 264 22.64 -6.39 0.21
C VAL A 264 21.52 -7.24 -0.40
N VAL A 265 20.33 -7.19 0.20
CA VAL A 265 19.13 -7.95 -0.21
C VAL A 265 18.25 -7.10 -1.11
#